data_AF-A0A662WSP3-F1
#
_entry.id   AF-A0A662WSP3-F1
#
_cell.length_a   1.000
_cell.length_b   1.000
_cell.length_c   1.000
_cell.angle_alpha   90.00
_cell.angle_beta   90.00
_cell.angle_gamma   90.00
#
_symmetry.space_group_name_H-M   'P 1'
#
loop_
_entity.id
_entity.type
_entity.pdbx_description
1 polymer ?
#
loop_
_entity_poly.entity_id
_entity_poly.type
_entity_poly.pdbx_seq_one_letter_code
_entity_poly.pdbx_strand_id
1 'polypeptide(L)'
;MNGNVKFEDALAARLDIIKPSRQDIKDCLKQNPPKFTPGVKTLMATLHDKGIAVFLVSGGFRLMIEPVAEEVGIPLYNIYANTIFFDDDGNYAGFDDAELTSRDGGKAKAIDVYVPAPP
;
A
#
# COMPACT_ATOMS: atom_id res chain seq x y z
N MET A 1 13.54 -16.02 -2.60
CA MET A 1 12.44 -16.61 -3.36
C MET A 1 12.96 -16.91 -4.76
N ASN A 2 12.98 -18.17 -5.20
CA ASN A 2 13.60 -18.61 -6.47
C ASN A 2 12.78 -18.26 -7.74
N GLY A 3 11.99 -17.18 -7.73
CA GLY A 3 11.21 -16.71 -8.90
C GLY A 3 10.11 -17.67 -9.39
N ASN A 4 9.86 -18.79 -8.73
CA ASN A 4 8.95 -19.84 -9.21
C ASN A 4 7.51 -19.76 -8.67
N VAL A 5 7.17 -18.77 -7.85
CA VAL A 5 5.82 -18.58 -7.31
C VAL A 5 5.38 -17.17 -7.67
N LYS A 6 4.20 -17.06 -8.31
CA LYS A 6 3.63 -15.76 -8.67
C LYS A 6 3.32 -14.97 -7.40
N PHE A 7 3.44 -13.64 -7.47
CA PHE A 7 3.17 -12.79 -6.32
C PHE A 7 1.74 -12.96 -5.79
N GLU A 8 0.75 -13.06 -6.68
CA GLU A 8 -0.66 -13.27 -6.32
C GLU A 8 -0.87 -14.55 -5.50
N ASP A 9 -0.24 -15.66 -5.91
CA ASP A 9 -0.34 -16.95 -5.23
C ASP A 9 0.32 -16.88 -3.84
N ALA A 10 1.48 -16.24 -3.75
CA ALA A 10 2.19 -16.05 -2.50
C ALA A 10 1.43 -15.11 -1.53
N LEU A 11 0.79 -14.07 -2.06
CA LEU A 11 -0.04 -13.15 -1.28
C LEU A 11 -1.26 -13.87 -0.72
N ALA A 12 -1.99 -14.59 -1.58
CA ALA A 12 -3.17 -15.36 -1.19
C ALA A 12 -2.83 -16.41 -0.11
N ALA A 13 -1.75 -17.18 -0.30
CA ALA A 13 -1.31 -18.18 0.67
C ALA A 13 -0.95 -17.57 2.03
N ARG A 14 -0.31 -16.40 2.06
CA ARG A 14 0.02 -15.70 3.31
C ARG A 14 -1.24 -15.20 4.02
N LEU A 15 -2.19 -14.64 3.27
CA LEU A 15 -3.43 -14.13 3.85
C LEU A 15 -4.35 -15.26 4.35
N ASP A 16 -4.34 -16.43 3.71
CA ASP A 16 -5.08 -17.59 4.20
C ASP A 16 -4.53 -18.14 5.53
N ILE A 17 -3.23 -17.93 5.79
CA ILE A 17 -2.62 -18.26 7.09
C ILE A 17 -2.90 -17.18 8.14
N ILE A 18 -2.71 -15.90 7.79
CA ILE A 18 -2.77 -14.79 8.75
C ILE A 18 -4.21 -14.42 9.12
N LYS A 19 -5.11 -14.36 8.12
CA LYS A 19 -6.52 -13.93 8.24
C LYS A 19 -6.72 -12.73 9.18
N PRO A 20 -6.06 -11.58 8.90
CA PRO A 20 -6.05 -10.46 9.83
C PRO A 20 -7.45 -9.82 9.91
N SER A 21 -7.96 -9.60 11.12
CA SER A 21 -9.14 -8.76 11.32
C SER A 21 -8.80 -7.28 11.14
N ARG A 22 -9.83 -6.45 10.94
CA ARG A 22 -9.69 -4.99 10.92
C ARG A 22 -9.11 -4.47 12.24
N GLN A 23 -9.42 -5.13 13.36
CA GLN A 23 -8.92 -4.77 14.67
C GLN A 23 -7.44 -5.11 14.83
N ASP A 24 -7.00 -6.28 14.36
CA ASP A 24 -5.58 -6.68 14.39
C ASP A 24 -4.68 -5.67 13.66
N ILE A 25 -5.15 -5.17 12.51
CA ILE A 25 -4.43 -4.16 11.72
C ILE A 25 -4.31 -2.86 12.50
N LYS A 26 -5.42 -2.38 13.10
CA LYS A 26 -5.42 -1.17 13.93
C LYS A 26 -4.49 -1.29 15.13
N ASP A 27 -4.53 -2.42 15.83
CA ASP A 27 -3.69 -2.67 16.99
C ASP A 27 -2.21 -2.78 16.60
N CYS A 28 -1.92 -3.43 15.46
CA CYS A 28 -0.57 -3.50 14.91
C CYS A 28 -0.01 -2.10 14.62
N LEU A 29 -0.77 -1.23 13.95
CA LEU A 29 -0.36 0.15 13.65
C LEU A 29 -0.16 0.99 14.92
N LYS A 30 -1.01 0.78 15.94
CA LYS A 30 -0.87 1.47 17.23
C LYS A 30 0.39 1.03 17.97
N GLN A 31 0.70 -0.26 17.95
CA GLN A 31 1.88 -0.83 18.62
C GLN A 31 3.18 -0.56 17.84
N ASN A 32 3.08 -0.45 16.52
CA ASN A 32 4.20 -0.29 15.61
C ASN A 32 3.96 0.92 14.70
N PRO A 33 4.09 2.15 15.25
CA PRO A 33 3.93 3.35 14.45
C PRO A 33 4.94 3.39 13.29
N PRO A 34 4.59 4.02 12.15
CA PRO A 34 5.48 4.15 11.01
C PRO A 34 6.87 4.68 11.38
N LYS A 35 7.90 4.01 10.86
CA LYS A 35 9.29 4.46 10.97
C LYS A 35 9.79 4.85 9.59
N PHE A 36 10.16 6.11 9.45
CA PHE A 36 10.66 6.63 8.18
C PHE A 36 12.15 6.35 8.03
N THR A 37 12.54 5.95 6.83
CA THR A 37 13.95 5.92 6.45
C THR A 37 14.54 7.33 6.61
N PRO A 38 15.75 7.48 7.19
CA PRO A 38 16.39 8.78 7.35
C PRO A 38 16.40 9.58 6.05
N GLY A 39 16.00 10.86 6.12
CA GLY A 39 15.93 11.76 4.97
C GLY A 39 14.61 11.76 4.19
N VAL A 40 13.70 10.79 4.40
CA VAL A 40 12.42 10.76 3.65
C VAL A 40 11.60 12.01 3.88
N LYS A 41 11.46 12.49 5.12
CA LYS A 41 10.68 13.72 5.39
C LYS A 41 11.25 14.96 4.69
N THR A 42 12.57 15.09 4.66
CA THR A 42 13.27 16.18 3.93
C THR A 42 13.05 16.06 2.43
N LEU A 43 13.12 14.85 1.88
CA LEU A 43 12.84 14.58 0.47
C LEU A 43 11.40 14.95 0.11
N MET A 44 10.43 14.53 0.92
CA MET A 44 9.01 14.82 0.69
C MET A 44 8.74 16.32 0.69
N ALA A 45 9.25 17.05 1.70
CA ALA A 45 9.15 18.50 1.74
C ALA A 45 9.75 19.16 0.48
N THR A 46 10.94 18.73 0.06
CA THR A 46 11.59 19.27 -1.15
C THR A 46 10.78 19.02 -2.43
N LEU A 47 10.14 17.85 -2.55
CA LEU A 47 9.32 17.52 -3.73
C LEU A 47 8.02 18.32 -3.73
N HIS A 48 7.38 18.47 -2.57
CA HIS A 48 6.16 19.25 -2.41
C HIS A 48 6.39 20.74 -2.68
N ASP A 49 7.49 21.32 -2.18
CA ASP A 49 7.87 22.72 -2.45
C ASP A 49 8.09 22.98 -3.95
N LYS A 50 8.46 21.95 -4.71
CA LYS A 50 8.63 21.99 -6.16
C LYS A 50 7.34 21.67 -6.93
N GLY A 51 6.22 21.43 -6.25
CA GLY A 51 4.96 21.02 -6.87
C GLY A 51 5.02 19.66 -7.56
N ILE A 52 5.97 18.80 -7.18
CA ILE A 52 6.12 17.47 -7.78
C ILE A 52 5.13 16.52 -7.12
N ALA A 53 4.28 15.90 -7.92
CA ALA A 53 3.37 14.86 -7.44
C ALA A 53 4.15 13.64 -6.94
N VAL A 54 3.87 13.19 -5.72
CA VAL A 54 4.51 12.03 -5.09
C VAL A 54 3.48 10.90 -4.92
N PHE A 55 3.92 9.67 -5.19
CA PHE A 55 3.08 8.47 -5.14
C PHE A 55 3.74 7.39 -4.25
N LEU A 56 2.91 6.57 -3.61
CA LEU A 56 3.35 5.37 -2.89
C LEU A 56 2.84 4.13 -3.62
N VAL A 57 3.76 3.30 -4.10
CA VAL A 57 3.43 2.07 -4.84
C VAL A 57 4.00 0.86 -4.09
N SER A 58 3.12 0.01 -3.56
CA SER A 58 3.49 -1.04 -2.62
C SER A 58 2.76 -2.36 -2.90
N GLY A 59 3.45 -3.49 -2.70
CA GLY A 59 2.80 -4.81 -2.61
C GLY A 59 2.21 -5.09 -1.23
N GLY A 60 2.31 -4.13 -0.30
CA GLY A 60 1.64 -4.18 1.00
C GLY A 60 0.18 -3.75 0.91
N PHE A 61 -0.42 -3.43 2.06
CA PHE A 61 -1.84 -3.14 2.17
C PHE A 61 -2.11 -1.65 2.36
N ARG A 62 -3.14 -1.13 1.69
CA ARG A 62 -3.55 0.28 1.72
C ARG A 62 -3.71 0.80 3.15
N LEU A 63 -4.46 0.08 3.99
CA LEU A 63 -4.68 0.43 5.41
C LEU A 63 -3.39 0.57 6.23
N MET A 64 -2.30 -0.10 5.85
CA MET A 64 -1.00 0.02 6.53
C MET A 64 -0.19 1.22 6.02
N ILE A 65 -0.51 1.72 4.82
CA ILE A 65 0.26 2.75 4.10
C ILE A 65 -0.39 4.12 4.26
N GLU A 66 -1.71 4.20 4.40
CA GLU A 66 -2.44 5.45 4.61
C GLU A 66 -1.85 6.30 5.76
N PRO A 67 -1.55 5.75 6.96
CA PRO A 67 -0.94 6.55 8.02
C PRO A 67 0.45 7.11 7.65
N VAL A 68 1.21 6.37 6.84
CA VAL A 68 2.51 6.81 6.33
C VAL A 68 2.33 7.99 5.38
N ALA A 69 1.37 7.88 4.46
CA ALA A 69 1.07 8.90 3.47
C ALA A 69 0.59 10.20 4.13
N GLU A 70 -0.31 10.09 5.10
CA GLU A 70 -0.82 11.22 5.87
C GLU A 70 0.31 11.98 6.58
N GLU A 71 1.25 11.26 7.21
CA GLU A 71 2.36 11.89 7.94
C GLU A 71 3.34 12.66 7.04
N VAL A 72 3.44 12.30 5.76
CA VAL A 72 4.29 13.01 4.78
C VAL A 72 3.50 13.90 3.81
N GLY A 73 2.18 13.99 3.95
CA GLY A 73 1.34 14.85 3.11
C GLY A 73 1.09 14.33 1.69
N ILE A 74 1.12 13.01 1.48
CA ILE A 74 0.76 12.39 0.20
C ILE A 74 -0.76 12.12 0.21
N PRO A 75 -1.53 12.59 -0.79
CA PRO A 75 -2.96 12.34 -0.83
C PRO A 75 -3.26 10.85 -1.04
N LEU A 76 -4.33 10.34 -0.42
CA LEU A 76 -4.62 8.90 -0.43
C LEU A 76 -4.90 8.32 -1.83
N TYR A 77 -5.39 9.15 -2.76
CA TYR A 77 -5.57 8.75 -4.16
C TYR A 77 -4.24 8.56 -4.92
N ASN A 78 -3.10 8.98 -4.35
CA ASN A 78 -1.75 8.70 -4.87
C ASN A 78 -1.14 7.40 -4.30
N ILE A 79 -1.95 6.57 -3.62
CA ILE A 79 -1.53 5.26 -3.11
C ILE A 79 -1.99 4.15 -4.04
N TYR A 80 -1.04 3.35 -4.51
CA TYR A 80 -1.28 2.08 -5.20
C TYR A 80 -0.80 0.94 -4.28
N ALA A 81 -1.74 0.20 -3.72
CA ALA A 81 -1.47 -0.87 -2.78
C ALA A 81 -2.65 -1.86 -2.73
N ASN A 82 -2.43 -3.05 -2.15
CA ASN A 82 -3.46 -4.07 -2.06
C ASN A 82 -4.54 -3.70 -1.04
N THR A 83 -5.79 -4.08 -1.32
CA THR A 83 -6.94 -3.80 -0.46
C THR A 83 -7.44 -5.10 0.17
N ILE A 84 -7.61 -5.13 1.50
CA ILE A 84 -8.19 -6.28 2.23
C ILE A 84 -9.68 -6.02 2.39
N PHE A 85 -10.50 -7.05 2.16
CA PHE A 85 -11.91 -7.04 2.45
C PHE A 85 -12.18 -7.62 3.83
N PHE A 86 -13.17 -7.05 4.51
CA PHE A 86 -13.64 -7.51 5.79
C PHE A 86 -15.15 -7.75 5.73
N ASP A 87 -15.63 -8.73 6.48
CA ASP A 87 -17.06 -8.91 6.72
C ASP A 87 -17.62 -7.84 7.67
N ASP A 88 -18.91 -7.93 7.97
CA ASP A 88 -19.62 -6.98 8.85
C ASP A 88 -19.08 -7.00 10.29
N ASP A 89 -18.54 -8.14 10.73
CA ASP A 89 -17.93 -8.33 12.04
C ASP A 89 -16.46 -7.85 12.07
N GLY A 90 -15.90 -7.48 10.91
CA GLY A 90 -14.53 -7.01 10.76
C GLY A 90 -13.49 -8.11 10.62
N ASN A 91 -13.89 -9.36 10.38
CA ASN A 91 -12.98 -10.48 10.10
C ASN A 91 -12.53 -10.46 8.65
N TYR A 92 -11.38 -11.10 8.37
CA TYR A 92 -10.86 -11.24 7.02
C TYR A 92 -11.85 -11.94 6.09
N ALA A 93 -12.21 -11.29 4.99
CA ALA A 93 -13.14 -11.79 3.98
C ALA A 93 -12.53 -11.90 2.58
N GLY A 94 -11.21 -11.73 2.44
CA GLY A 94 -10.50 -11.77 1.17
C GLY A 94 -9.70 -10.50 0.91
N PHE A 95 -9.25 -10.34 -0.33
CA PHE A 95 -8.58 -9.13 -0.81
C PHE A 95 -9.00 -8.83 -2.24
N ASP A 96 -8.77 -7.61 -2.68
CA ASP A 96 -9.04 -7.16 -4.04
C ASP A 96 -7.95 -7.69 -4.99
N ASP A 97 -8.31 -8.64 -5.85
CA ASP A 97 -7.44 -9.25 -6.86
C ASP A 97 -7.38 -8.46 -8.18
N ALA A 98 -8.15 -7.37 -8.28
CA ALA A 98 -8.10 -6.40 -9.37
C ALA A 98 -7.08 -5.28 -9.10
N GLU A 99 -6.65 -5.08 -7.85
CA GLU A 99 -5.59 -4.14 -7.51
C GLU A 99 -4.32 -4.45 -8.31
N LEU A 100 -3.75 -3.42 -8.95
CA LEU A 100 -2.59 -3.60 -9.84
C LEU A 100 -1.43 -4.29 -9.10
N THR A 101 -1.22 -3.92 -7.84
CA THR A 101 -0.15 -4.42 -6.96
C THR A 101 -0.39 -5.81 -6.40
N SER A 102 -1.53 -6.45 -6.72
CA SER A 102 -1.85 -7.81 -6.27
C SER A 102 -1.18 -8.89 -7.13
N ARG A 103 -0.55 -8.51 -8.25
CA ARG A 103 0.03 -9.42 -9.24
C ARG A 103 1.49 -9.08 -9.55
N ASP A 104 2.17 -10.03 -10.19
CA ASP A 104 3.52 -9.82 -10.73
C ASP A 104 3.58 -8.60 -11.66
N GLY A 105 4.63 -7.78 -11.48
CA GLY A 105 4.82 -6.55 -12.25
C GLY A 105 3.83 -5.42 -11.92
N GLY A 106 3.00 -5.58 -10.89
CA GLY A 106 1.96 -4.62 -10.51
C GLY A 106 2.45 -3.18 -10.28
N LYS A 107 3.68 -3.03 -9.78
CA LYS A 107 4.31 -1.72 -9.60
C LYS A 107 4.55 -0.97 -10.91
N ALA A 108 4.95 -1.67 -11.96
CA ALA A 108 5.16 -1.06 -13.27
C ALA A 108 3.82 -0.62 -13.87
N LYS A 109 2.79 -1.47 -13.78
CA LYS A 109 1.44 -1.14 -14.24
C LYS A 109 0.82 0.05 -13.51
N ALA A 110 1.12 0.23 -12.22
CA ALA A 110 0.66 1.39 -11.46
C ALA A 110 1.22 2.72 -12.00
N ILE A 111 2.39 2.67 -12.65
CA ILE A 111 2.99 3.84 -13.32
C ILE A 111 2.32 4.07 -14.68
N ASP A 112 2.02 3.02 -15.43
CA ASP A 112 1.43 3.13 -16.78
C ASP A 112 0.04 3.79 -16.77
N VAL A 113 -0.72 3.65 -15.69
CA VAL A 113 -2.07 4.24 -15.55
C VAL A 113 -2.06 5.68 -15.05
N TYR A 114 -0.90 6.20 -14.64
CA TYR A 114 -0.79 7.58 -14.20
C TYR A 114 -1.00 8.54 -15.38
N VAL A 115 -2.00 9.39 -15.26
CA VAL A 115 -2.22 10.51 -16.17
C VAL A 115 -1.77 11.78 -15.44
N PRO A 116 -0.69 12.46 -15.91
CA PRO A 116 -0.30 13.73 -15.32
C PRO A 116 -1.41 14.76 -15.49
N ALA A 117 -1.63 15.59 -14.46
CA ALA A 117 -2.49 16.75 -14.60
C ALA A 117 -1.97 17.62 -15.76
N PRO A 118 -2.86 18.19 -16.59
CA PRO A 118 -2.42 19.11 -17.63
C PRO A 118 -1.65 20.29 -17.00
N PRO A 119 -0.64 20.82 -17.71
CA PRO A 119 0.20 21.92 -17.22
C PRO A 119 -0.60 23.21 -16.97
#